data_AF-A0AAN6JZZ3-F1
#
_entry.id   AF-A0AAN6JZZ3-F1
#
_cell.length_a   1.000
_cell.length_b   1.000
_cell.length_c   1.000
_cell.angle_alpha   90.00
_cell.angle_beta   90.00
_cell.angle_gamma   90.00
#
_symmetry.space_group_name_H-M   'P 1'
#
loop_
_entity.id
_entity.type
_entity.pdbx_description
1 polymer ?
#
loop_
_entity_poly.entity_id
_entity_poly.type
_entity_poly.pdbx_seq_one_letter_code
_entity_poly.pdbx_strand_id
1 'polypeptide(L)'
;MFFVFVYSQDLINTDDQKDDARTIGCEVPKMADNTSSLVQLPSELVLDIFAYLEPLDLASVAFSCKTLSTHSYDDRIWQPLINRNLPEPISEPAPLKTFRELFIAHHPYWFLAKRRLWFSDGEHQGKLVAARYEPKTGCIAAYTVAAQRGRHTLEYWEKDREVVIHSFNPKVMLDLGKPVLKLAVDGVKTDDQPNNEPSDRGYAPASKYSKEILMETAAEAGLYSSFMLCRTLPESAIHDGTAIWPPLRLPTPTRVRNDTSNGYQSSGHRPTRLNEVSEYHWRLRKWVEFNGRRATPRILELMSLRTGLPAALGMAGPYFAANLRSSAAGGMGIKMPEDVRD
;
A
#
# COMPACT_ATOMS: atom_id res chain seq x y z
N MET A 1 17.33 7.48 2.80
CA MET A 1 18.50 6.59 2.88
C MET A 1 18.54 6.10 4.32
N PHE A 2 18.15 4.85 4.58
CA PHE A 2 18.18 4.27 5.93
C PHE A 2 19.08 3.05 5.86
N PHE A 3 20.24 3.11 6.50
CA PHE A 3 21.09 1.95 6.74
C PHE A 3 20.61 1.27 8.02
N VAL A 4 20.29 -0.02 7.92
CA VAL A 4 20.08 -0.91 9.06
C VAL A 4 21.45 -1.46 9.42
N PHE A 5 22.00 -1.09 10.57
CA PHE A 5 23.12 -1.81 11.18
C PHE A 5 22.64 -2.44 12.48
N VAL A 6 22.60 -3.76 12.47
CA VAL A 6 22.54 -4.61 13.66
C VAL A 6 23.96 -4.63 14.24
N TYR A 7 24.16 -4.09 15.44
CA TYR A 7 25.46 -4.16 16.10
C TYR A 7 25.57 -5.43 16.95
N SER A 8 26.53 -6.26 16.56
CA SER A 8 27.06 -7.41 17.29
C SER A 8 27.75 -6.93 18.58
N GLN A 9 27.42 -7.56 19.71
CA GLN A 9 28.20 -7.43 20.94
C GLN A 9 29.45 -8.29 20.82
N ASP A 10 30.62 -7.68 20.97
CA ASP A 10 31.84 -8.41 21.33
C ASP A 10 32.59 -7.67 22.43
N LEU A 11 33.06 -8.51 23.36
CA LEU A 11 33.78 -8.22 24.59
C LEU A 11 35.12 -7.52 24.36
N ILE A 12 35.49 -6.58 25.24
CA ILE A 12 36.89 -6.39 25.66
C ILE A 12 36.94 -6.12 27.16
N ASN A 13 37.73 -6.94 27.83
CA ASN A 13 38.11 -6.93 29.24
C ASN A 13 39.60 -6.54 29.29
N THR A 14 40.05 -5.64 30.17
CA THR A 14 41.44 -5.59 30.67
C THR A 14 41.59 -4.58 31.82
N ASP A 15 41.89 -5.14 32.99
CA ASP A 15 42.92 -4.82 33.98
C ASP A 15 43.04 -3.46 34.70
N ASP A 16 42.87 -3.59 36.02
CA ASP A 16 43.60 -2.99 37.15
C ASP A 16 44.79 -2.06 36.83
N GLN A 17 44.74 -0.84 37.37
CA GLN A 17 45.89 -0.31 38.13
C GLN A 17 45.47 0.73 39.18
N LYS A 18 45.98 0.50 40.40
CA LYS A 18 45.77 1.23 41.65
C LYS A 18 46.93 2.18 41.85
N ASP A 19 46.69 3.47 42.09
CA ASP A 19 47.68 4.39 42.65
C ASP A 19 47.02 5.44 43.55
N ASP A 20 47.52 5.48 44.79
CA ASP A 20 47.14 6.38 45.88
C ASP A 20 47.89 7.72 45.76
N ALA A 21 47.20 8.87 45.83
CA ALA A 21 47.79 10.12 46.30
C ALA A 21 46.73 11.15 46.74
N ARG A 22 47.06 11.84 47.83
CA ARG A 22 46.24 12.69 48.70
C ARG A 22 45.88 14.07 48.11
N THR A 23 44.64 14.48 48.43
CA THR A 23 44.12 15.82 48.78
C THR A 23 44.92 17.06 48.37
N ILE A 24 44.36 17.85 47.44
CA ILE A 24 44.31 19.33 47.52
C ILE A 24 42.93 19.78 47.05
N GLY A 25 42.18 20.41 47.96
CA GLY A 25 40.93 21.08 47.64
C GLY A 25 41.18 22.28 46.75
N CYS A 26 40.85 22.14 45.48
CA CYS A 26 40.43 23.24 44.62
C CYS A 26 38.98 22.92 44.28
N GLU A 27 38.05 23.75 44.75
CA GLU A 27 36.69 23.76 44.21
C GLU A 27 36.80 24.12 42.73
N VAL A 28 36.88 23.09 41.90
CA VAL A 28 36.67 23.19 40.47
C VAL A 28 35.25 23.74 40.31
N PRO A 29 35.05 24.87 39.60
CA PRO A 29 33.70 25.31 39.30
C PRO A 29 33.03 24.15 38.59
N LYS A 30 31.93 23.64 39.18
CA LYS A 30 31.11 22.60 38.57
C LYS A 30 30.80 23.07 37.15
N MET A 31 31.54 22.52 36.19
CA MET A 31 31.26 22.69 34.77
C MET A 31 29.82 22.22 34.66
N ALA A 32 28.91 23.15 34.39
CA ALA A 32 27.50 22.83 34.27
C ALA A 32 27.45 21.65 33.30
N ASP A 33 27.12 20.48 33.83
CA ASP A 33 26.89 19.30 33.02
C ASP A 33 25.80 19.74 32.06
N ASN A 34 26.19 20.10 30.83
CA ASN A 34 25.33 20.38 29.69
C ASN A 34 24.65 19.07 29.24
N THR A 35 24.19 18.30 30.24
CA THR A 35 23.20 17.26 30.11
C THR A 35 21.97 17.97 29.56
N SER A 36 21.60 17.58 28.35
CA SER A 36 20.45 18.11 27.65
C SER A 36 19.25 18.20 28.60
N SER A 37 18.67 19.40 28.72
CA SER A 37 17.53 19.68 29.62
C SER A 37 16.36 18.70 29.44
N LEU A 38 16.19 18.17 28.23
CA LEU A 38 15.15 17.22 27.88
C LEU A 38 15.35 15.81 28.50
N VAL A 39 16.60 15.43 28.80
CA VAL A 39 16.93 14.13 29.44
C VAL A 39 16.81 14.22 30.98
N GLN A 40 16.81 15.43 31.53
CA GLN A 40 16.58 15.66 32.97
C GLN A 40 15.10 15.61 33.34
N LEU A 41 14.19 15.61 32.36
CA LEU A 41 12.76 15.51 32.59
C LEU A 41 12.37 14.09 33.05
N PRO A 42 11.35 13.95 33.91
CA PRO A 42 10.73 12.66 34.19
C PRO A 42 10.27 11.95 32.91
N SER A 43 10.45 10.63 32.87
CA SER A 43 10.12 9.81 31.70
C SER A 43 8.65 9.96 31.27
N GLU A 44 7.72 10.16 32.20
CA GLU A 44 6.31 10.37 31.90
C GLU A 44 6.05 11.63 31.06
N LEU A 45 6.73 12.74 31.37
CA LEU A 45 6.60 13.99 30.61
C LEU A 45 7.23 13.85 29.23
N VAL A 46 8.34 13.13 29.12
CA VAL A 46 8.98 12.85 27.84
C VAL A 46 8.07 12.01 26.94
N LEU A 47 7.44 10.96 27.50
CA LEU A 47 6.48 10.12 26.78
C LEU A 47 5.23 10.91 26.34
N ASP A 48 4.73 11.82 27.18
CA ASP A 48 3.60 12.69 26.84
C ASP A 48 3.96 13.65 25.69
N ILE A 49 5.14 14.28 25.73
CA ILE A 49 5.65 15.10 24.62
C ILE A 49 5.74 14.26 23.33
N PHE A 50 6.24 13.02 23.42
CA PHE A 50 6.38 12.13 22.28
C PHE A 50 5.03 11.68 21.70
N ALA A 51 3.96 11.66 22.49
CA ALA A 51 2.62 11.33 22.00
C ALA A 51 2.07 12.36 20.98
N TYR A 52 2.61 13.58 20.95
CA TYR A 52 2.25 14.62 19.97
C TYR A 52 3.06 14.57 18.67
N LEU A 53 4.14 13.77 18.61
CA LEU A 53 5.02 13.70 17.45
C LEU A 53 4.51 12.73 16.39
N GLU A 54 4.79 13.05 15.12
CA GLU A 54 4.58 12.14 13.99
C GLU A 54 5.63 11.01 14.00
N PRO A 55 5.33 9.83 13.42
CA PRO A 55 6.24 8.68 13.40
C PRO A 55 7.64 8.96 12.82
N LEU A 56 7.76 9.88 11.86
CA LEU A 56 9.04 10.27 11.25
C LEU A 56 9.88 11.14 12.20
N ASP A 57 9.23 12.00 12.97
CA ASP A 57 9.89 12.84 13.97
C ASP A 57 10.33 11.99 15.15
N LEU A 58 9.52 11.00 15.57
CA LEU A 58 9.91 9.99 16.56
C LEU A 58 11.16 9.20 16.13
N ALA A 59 11.26 8.83 14.85
CA ALA A 59 12.46 8.20 14.33
C ALA A 59 13.68 9.14 14.42
N SER A 60 13.50 10.43 14.10
CA SER A 60 14.59 11.43 14.20
C SER A 60 15.04 11.64 15.64
N VAL A 61 14.12 11.66 16.60
CA VAL A 61 14.42 11.71 18.04
C VAL A 61 15.19 10.47 18.48
N ALA A 62 14.83 9.28 17.97
CA ALA A 62 15.54 8.04 18.29
C ALA A 62 17.02 8.05 17.85
N PHE A 63 17.37 8.80 16.80
CA PHE A 63 18.76 8.95 16.36
C PHE A 63 19.59 9.94 17.19
N SER A 64 18.96 10.78 18.01
CA SER A 64 19.66 11.85 18.74
C SER A 64 20.43 11.36 19.97
N CYS A 65 19.80 10.51 20.79
CA CYS A 65 20.33 10.07 22.09
C CYS A 65 19.85 8.66 22.43
N LYS A 66 20.69 7.86 23.11
CA LYS A 66 20.35 6.50 23.56
C LYS A 66 19.14 6.48 24.51
N THR A 67 19.08 7.41 25.47
CA THR A 67 17.95 7.49 26.42
C THR A 67 16.64 7.84 25.72
N LEU A 68 16.67 8.82 24.81
CA LEU A 68 15.49 9.19 24.03
C LEU A 68 15.08 8.09 23.06
N SER A 69 16.04 7.34 22.51
CA SER A 69 15.77 6.15 21.71
C SER A 69 14.98 5.10 22.50
N THR A 70 15.40 4.78 23.72
CA THR A 70 14.67 3.83 24.58
C THR A 70 13.24 4.29 24.84
N HIS A 71 13.02 5.57 25.15
CA HIS A 71 11.67 6.10 25.37
C HIS A 71 10.83 6.17 24.08
N SER A 72 11.44 6.47 22.92
CA SER A 72 10.74 6.53 21.63
C SER A 72 10.23 5.17 21.14
N TYR A 73 10.78 4.08 21.66
CA TYR A 73 10.38 2.72 21.29
C TYR A 73 9.28 2.15 22.18
N ASP A 74 8.78 2.92 23.15
CA ASP A 74 7.67 2.49 24.00
C ASP A 74 6.37 2.34 23.19
N ASP A 75 5.78 1.14 23.27
CA ASP A 75 4.55 0.77 22.57
C ASP A 75 3.34 1.64 22.98
N ARG A 76 3.39 2.27 24.16
CA ARG A 76 2.39 3.24 24.62
C ARG A 76 2.22 4.43 23.67
N ILE A 77 3.29 4.83 22.97
CA ILE A 77 3.26 5.90 21.98
C ILE A 77 2.75 5.38 20.63
N TRP A 78 3.19 4.18 20.23
CA TRP A 78 2.88 3.61 18.92
C TRP A 78 1.44 3.13 18.79
N GLN A 79 0.82 2.65 19.86
CA GLN A 79 -0.56 2.16 19.85
C GLN A 79 -1.57 3.26 19.45
N PRO A 80 -1.59 4.46 20.08
CA PRO A 80 -2.46 5.56 19.65
C PRO A 80 -2.22 6.00 18.20
N LEU A 81 -0.96 6.01 17.75
CA LEU A 81 -0.60 6.41 16.38
C LEU A 81 -1.18 5.46 15.32
N ILE A 82 -1.19 4.15 15.59
CA ILE A 82 -1.84 3.17 14.69
C ILE A 82 -3.36 3.28 14.77
N ASN A 83 -3.91 3.40 15.98
CA ASN A 83 -5.35 3.50 16.19
C ASN A 83 -5.95 4.74 15.53
N ARG A 84 -5.20 5.84 15.39
CA ARG A 84 -5.61 7.02 14.60
C ARG A 84 -5.82 6.72 13.12
N ASN A 85 -5.15 5.70 12.57
CA ASN A 85 -5.28 5.29 11.18
C ASN A 85 -6.33 4.20 10.97
N LEU A 86 -6.92 3.67 12.04
CA LEU A 86 -7.87 2.57 12.01
C LEU A 86 -9.27 3.03 12.46
N PRO A 87 -10.34 2.54 11.82
CA PRO A 87 -11.70 2.81 12.29
C PRO A 87 -12.02 2.03 13.57
N GLU A 88 -11.46 0.83 13.72
CA GLU A 88 -11.62 -0.03 14.88
C GLU A 88 -10.27 -0.09 15.61
N PRO A 89 -10.20 0.43 16.85
CA PRO A 89 -8.95 0.48 17.59
C PRO A 89 -8.50 -0.94 17.97
N ILE A 90 -7.20 -1.18 17.85
CA ILE A 90 -6.57 -2.43 18.24
C ILE A 90 -5.92 -2.29 19.62
N SER A 91 -6.10 -3.34 20.43
CA SER A 91 -5.48 -3.45 21.76
C SER A 91 -4.24 -4.34 21.75
N GLU A 92 -4.08 -5.17 20.72
CA GLU A 92 -2.99 -6.14 20.61
C GLU A 92 -2.19 -5.92 19.32
N PRO A 93 -0.85 -6.04 19.36
CA PRO A 93 0.02 -5.90 18.19
C PRO A 93 0.08 -7.17 17.33
N ALA A 94 -0.66 -8.23 17.70
CA ALA A 94 -0.69 -9.49 16.97
C ALA A 94 -0.93 -9.25 15.47
N PRO A 95 -0.19 -9.93 14.58
CA PRO A 95 0.72 -11.07 14.80
C PRO A 95 2.16 -10.69 15.22
N LEU A 96 2.50 -9.40 15.28
CA LEU A 96 3.83 -8.92 15.63
C LEU A 96 4.00 -8.70 17.14
N LYS A 97 5.24 -8.53 17.59
CA LYS A 97 5.54 -8.40 19.03
C LYS A 97 5.27 -7.01 19.57
N THR A 98 5.46 -5.99 18.74
CA THR A 98 5.34 -4.57 19.12
C THR A 98 4.48 -3.80 18.13
N PHE A 99 3.82 -2.74 18.58
CA PHE A 99 3.06 -1.84 17.70
C PHE A 99 4.00 -1.12 16.74
N ARG A 100 5.22 -0.80 17.18
CA ARG A 100 6.25 -0.21 16.31
C ARG A 100 6.58 -1.09 15.10
N GLU A 101 6.83 -2.38 15.31
CA GLU A 101 7.10 -3.32 14.21
C GLU A 101 5.93 -3.36 13.22
N LEU A 102 4.71 -3.38 13.74
CA LEU A 102 3.49 -3.35 12.94
C LEU A 102 3.39 -2.09 12.09
N PHE A 103 3.70 -0.93 12.68
CA PHE A 103 3.72 0.35 11.98
C PHE A 103 4.74 0.32 10.83
N ILE A 104 5.97 -0.13 11.10
CA ILE A 104 7.07 -0.19 10.13
C ILE A 104 6.75 -1.15 8.98
N ALA A 105 6.14 -2.30 9.28
CA ALA A 105 5.77 -3.30 8.28
C ALA A 105 4.84 -2.73 7.20
N HIS A 106 3.86 -1.92 7.62
CA HIS A 106 2.86 -1.34 6.73
C HIS A 106 3.18 0.07 6.27
N HIS A 107 4.23 0.73 6.76
CA HIS A 107 4.57 2.07 6.32
C HIS A 107 5.11 2.06 4.86
N PRO A 108 4.53 2.84 3.91
CA PRO A 108 3.61 3.98 4.08
C PRO A 108 2.12 3.72 3.80
N TYR A 109 1.67 2.47 3.71
CA TYR A 109 0.34 2.04 3.24
C TYR A 109 -0.82 2.23 4.23
N TRP A 110 -0.60 2.82 5.41
CA TRP A 110 -1.64 3.05 6.42
C TRP A 110 -2.82 3.90 5.92
N PHE A 111 -2.59 4.74 4.90
CA PHE A 111 -3.65 5.53 4.26
C PHE A 111 -4.80 4.65 3.70
N LEU A 112 -4.50 3.41 3.30
CA LEU A 112 -5.48 2.46 2.78
C LEU A 112 -6.56 2.13 3.82
N ALA A 113 -6.12 1.82 5.04
CA ALA A 113 -7.02 1.50 6.15
C ALA A 113 -7.74 2.75 6.67
N LYS A 114 -7.08 3.93 6.63
CA LYS A 114 -7.64 5.21 7.08
C LYS A 114 -8.85 5.64 6.27
N ARG A 115 -8.82 5.52 4.93
CA ARG A 115 -9.91 5.99 4.05
C ARG A 115 -11.00 4.94 3.79
N ARG A 116 -10.70 3.65 4.00
CA ARG A 116 -11.59 2.48 3.88
C ARG A 116 -12.22 2.27 2.49
N LEU A 117 -12.85 3.25 1.89
CA LEU A 117 -13.52 3.12 0.60
C LEU A 117 -12.66 3.71 -0.52
N TRP A 118 -12.63 3.00 -1.63
CA TRP A 118 -11.80 3.31 -2.79
C TRP A 118 -12.59 3.09 -4.08
N PHE A 119 -12.53 4.06 -4.99
CA PHE A 119 -13.17 4.02 -6.31
C PHE A 119 -12.13 3.74 -7.37
N SER A 120 -12.35 2.76 -8.25
CA SER A 120 -11.42 2.49 -9.35
C SER A 120 -11.84 3.11 -10.67
N ASP A 121 -10.86 3.50 -11.46
CA ASP A 121 -11.00 3.98 -12.84
C ASP A 121 -11.15 2.85 -13.87
N GLY A 122 -12.03 1.89 -13.60
CA GLY A 122 -12.26 0.80 -14.56
C GLY A 122 -13.01 1.32 -15.79
N GLU A 123 -12.41 1.20 -16.99
CA GLU A 123 -12.88 1.79 -18.27
C GLU A 123 -14.37 1.58 -18.61
N HIS A 124 -15.02 0.54 -18.07
CA HIS A 124 -16.41 0.22 -18.41
C HIS A 124 -17.37 0.23 -17.22
N GLN A 125 -16.86 -0.01 -16.00
CA GLN A 125 -17.63 0.00 -14.75
C GLN A 125 -16.65 0.36 -13.63
N GLY A 126 -16.78 1.55 -13.05
CA GLY A 126 -16.03 1.90 -11.85
C GLY A 126 -16.28 0.86 -10.76
N LYS A 127 -15.22 0.40 -10.07
CA LYS A 127 -15.35 -0.61 -9.01
C LYS A 127 -15.22 0.07 -7.67
N LEU A 128 -16.09 -0.32 -6.74
CA LEU A 128 -15.99 0.08 -5.35
C LEU A 128 -15.25 -1.00 -4.56
N VAL A 129 -14.23 -0.58 -3.82
CA VAL A 129 -13.37 -1.45 -3.03
C VAL A 129 -13.32 -0.94 -1.61
N ALA A 130 -13.47 -1.84 -0.63
CA ALA A 130 -13.32 -1.52 0.78
C ALA A 130 -12.02 -2.14 1.33
N ALA A 131 -11.08 -1.30 1.72
CA ALA A 131 -9.88 -1.63 2.46
C ALA A 131 -10.16 -1.71 3.96
N ARG A 132 -9.59 -2.72 4.61
CA ARG A 132 -9.62 -2.92 6.05
C ARG A 132 -8.29 -3.52 6.53
N TYR A 133 -7.96 -3.22 7.77
CA TYR A 133 -6.91 -3.94 8.47
C TYR A 133 -7.50 -5.18 9.15
N GLU A 134 -6.81 -6.32 9.05
CA GLU A 134 -7.19 -7.54 9.73
C GLU A 134 -6.24 -7.82 10.91
N PRO A 135 -6.69 -7.65 12.17
CA PRO A 135 -5.82 -7.83 13.34
C PRO A 135 -5.27 -9.26 13.46
N LYS A 136 -6.04 -10.28 13.03
CA LYS A 136 -5.62 -11.69 13.15
C LYS A 136 -4.40 -12.03 12.30
N THR A 137 -4.32 -11.44 11.11
CA THR A 137 -3.28 -11.72 10.11
C THR A 137 -2.25 -10.60 10.03
N GLY A 138 -2.53 -9.47 10.67
CA GLY A 138 -1.74 -8.26 10.54
C GLY A 138 -1.67 -7.74 9.12
N CYS A 139 -2.63 -8.07 8.25
CA CYS A 139 -2.60 -7.68 6.85
C CYS A 139 -3.54 -6.51 6.58
N ILE A 140 -3.18 -5.64 5.64
CA ILE A 140 -4.13 -4.68 5.04
C ILE A 140 -4.70 -5.33 3.78
N ALA A 141 -6.00 -5.64 3.82
CA ALA A 141 -6.70 -6.28 2.72
C ALA A 141 -7.81 -5.38 2.19
N ALA A 142 -8.00 -5.37 0.87
CA ALA A 142 -9.09 -4.65 0.22
C ALA A 142 -9.97 -5.59 -0.58
N TYR A 143 -11.29 -5.45 -0.44
CA TYR A 143 -12.30 -6.37 -0.97
C TYR A 143 -13.25 -5.64 -1.90
N THR A 144 -13.74 -6.32 -2.94
CA THR A 144 -14.78 -5.73 -3.81
C THR A 144 -16.11 -5.64 -3.08
N VAL A 145 -16.75 -4.48 -3.21
CA VAL A 145 -18.15 -4.31 -2.82
C VAL A 145 -19.02 -4.76 -3.98
N ALA A 146 -19.83 -5.80 -3.77
CA ALA A 146 -20.73 -6.35 -4.76
C ALA A 146 -22.19 -6.10 -4.34
N ALA A 147 -23.02 -5.69 -5.28
CA ALA A 147 -24.45 -5.56 -5.07
C ALA A 147 -25.15 -6.80 -5.65
N GLN A 148 -25.85 -7.55 -4.80
CA GLN A 148 -26.73 -8.61 -5.26
C GLN A 148 -28.10 -8.00 -5.57
N ARG A 149 -28.63 -8.28 -6.77
CA ARG A 149 -29.99 -7.89 -7.14
C ARG A 149 -30.99 -8.57 -6.20
N GLY A 150 -31.76 -7.76 -5.46
CA GLY A 150 -32.85 -8.24 -4.62
C GLY A 150 -34.10 -8.55 -5.42
N ARG A 151 -35.25 -8.61 -4.72
CA ARG A 151 -36.56 -8.71 -5.39
C ARG A 151 -36.75 -7.47 -6.27
N HIS A 152 -37.35 -7.69 -7.43
CA HIS A 152 -37.63 -6.62 -8.40
C HIS A 152 -39.11 -6.55 -8.72
N THR A 153 -39.60 -5.34 -8.97
CA THR A 153 -40.92 -5.05 -9.51
C THR A 153 -40.77 -4.41 -10.88
N LEU A 154 -41.69 -4.76 -11.76
CA LEU A 154 -41.81 -4.15 -13.09
C LEU A 154 -43.06 -3.29 -13.06
N GLU A 155 -42.87 -1.99 -13.25
CA GLU A 155 -43.95 -1.01 -13.29
C GLU A 155 -43.93 -0.34 -14.66
N TYR A 156 -45.09 -0.17 -15.28
CA TYR A 156 -45.18 0.59 -16.52
C TYR A 156 -45.35 2.06 -16.17
N TRP A 157 -44.64 2.93 -16.88
CA TRP A 157 -44.79 4.36 -16.66
C TRP A 157 -46.20 4.81 -17.05
N GLU A 158 -46.88 5.56 -16.18
CA GLU A 158 -48.28 5.95 -16.37
C GLU A 158 -48.51 6.76 -17.66
N LYS A 159 -47.51 7.54 -18.10
CA LYS A 159 -47.60 8.42 -19.28
C LYS A 159 -47.25 7.73 -20.60
N ASP A 160 -46.45 6.67 -20.54
CA ASP A 160 -46.00 5.94 -21.72
C ASP A 160 -45.87 4.46 -21.38
N ARG A 161 -46.74 3.66 -22.00
CA ARG A 161 -46.82 2.21 -21.76
C ARG A 161 -45.67 1.43 -22.40
N GLU A 162 -44.87 2.07 -23.25
CA GLU A 162 -43.65 1.46 -23.80
C GLU A 162 -42.48 1.53 -22.80
N VAL A 163 -42.56 2.42 -21.79
CA VAL A 163 -41.53 2.57 -20.77
C VAL A 163 -41.80 1.65 -19.58
N VAL A 164 -40.91 0.68 -19.39
CA VAL A 164 -40.91 -0.25 -18.26
C VAL A 164 -39.89 0.19 -17.23
N ILE A 165 -40.37 0.58 -16.05
CA ILE A 165 -39.55 0.91 -14.89
C ILE A 165 -39.24 -0.39 -14.15
N HIS A 166 -37.95 -0.71 -14.08
CA HIS A 166 -37.46 -1.87 -13.35
C HIS A 166 -36.91 -1.44 -12.00
N SER A 167 -37.73 -1.57 -10.96
CA SER A 167 -37.39 -1.22 -9.59
C SER A 167 -36.84 -2.45 -8.87
N PHE A 168 -35.69 -2.31 -8.20
CA PHE A 168 -35.13 -3.38 -7.38
C PHE A 168 -34.39 -2.80 -6.18
N ASN A 169 -34.36 -3.58 -5.09
CA ASN A 169 -33.61 -3.19 -3.88
C ASN A 169 -32.30 -3.99 -3.82
N PRO A 170 -31.14 -3.43 -4.23
CA PRO A 170 -29.87 -4.13 -4.19
C PRO A 170 -29.40 -4.36 -2.75
N LYS A 171 -28.98 -5.60 -2.46
CA LYS A 171 -28.28 -5.90 -1.20
C LYS A 171 -26.79 -5.73 -1.43
N VAL A 172 -26.22 -4.69 -0.82
CA VAL A 172 -24.78 -4.43 -0.85
C VAL A 172 -24.07 -5.38 0.11
N MET A 173 -23.08 -6.11 -0.39
CA MET A 173 -22.28 -7.06 0.38
C MET A 173 -20.79 -6.91 0.04
N LEU A 174 -19.94 -7.28 0.98
CA LEU A 174 -18.49 -7.32 0.76
C LEU A 174 -18.08 -8.75 0.41
N ASP A 175 -17.38 -8.94 -0.71
CA ASP A 175 -16.85 -10.25 -1.06
C ASP A 175 -15.57 -10.53 -0.27
N LEU A 176 -15.71 -11.22 0.87
CA LEU A 176 -14.59 -11.59 1.73
C LEU A 176 -13.75 -12.75 1.19
N GLY A 177 -14.27 -13.51 0.22
CA GLY A 177 -13.58 -14.71 -0.28
C GLY A 177 -12.40 -14.38 -1.20
N LYS A 178 -12.45 -13.23 -1.88
CA LYS A 178 -11.46 -12.83 -2.87
C LYS A 178 -11.01 -11.40 -2.63
N PRO A 179 -9.93 -11.19 -1.86
CA PRO A 179 -9.35 -9.86 -1.76
C PRO A 179 -8.87 -9.41 -3.15
N VAL A 180 -8.93 -8.11 -3.39
CA VAL A 180 -8.39 -7.46 -4.58
C VAL A 180 -6.97 -6.98 -4.32
N LEU A 181 -6.70 -6.66 -3.06
CA LEU A 181 -5.42 -6.21 -2.53
C LEU A 181 -5.18 -6.98 -1.24
N LYS A 182 -3.97 -7.48 -1.04
CA LYS A 182 -3.54 -8.04 0.24
C LYS A 182 -2.08 -7.68 0.48
N LEU A 183 -1.87 -6.72 1.37
CA LEU A 183 -0.55 -6.34 1.86
C LEU A 183 -0.29 -7.12 3.14
N ALA A 184 0.57 -8.14 3.04
CA ALA A 184 1.05 -8.90 4.17
C ALA A 184 2.32 -8.29 4.76
N VAL A 185 2.58 -8.57 6.04
CA VAL A 185 3.80 -8.16 6.75
C VAL A 185 5.06 -8.64 6.01
N ASP A 186 5.03 -9.88 5.50
CA ASP A 186 6.14 -10.53 4.78
C ASP A 186 5.96 -10.51 3.25
N GLY A 187 5.22 -9.53 2.72
CA GLY A 187 4.95 -9.46 1.28
C GLY A 187 6.24 -9.38 0.46
N VAL A 188 6.39 -10.30 -0.51
CA VAL A 188 7.52 -10.33 -1.44
C VAL A 188 7.56 -9.02 -2.22
N LYS A 189 8.60 -8.22 -1.99
CA LYS A 189 8.86 -7.02 -2.77
C LYS A 189 9.63 -7.44 -4.01
N THR A 190 9.40 -6.78 -5.14
CA THR A 190 10.00 -7.16 -6.44
C THR A 190 11.53 -7.22 -6.48
N ASP A 191 12.23 -6.76 -5.43
CA ASP A 191 13.69 -6.83 -5.28
C ASP A 191 14.20 -8.23 -4.88
N ASP A 192 13.35 -9.09 -4.31
CA ASP A 192 13.76 -10.44 -3.88
C ASP A 192 13.75 -11.46 -5.03
N GLN A 193 13.46 -11.02 -6.26
CA GLN A 193 13.58 -11.84 -7.46
C GLN A 193 14.97 -11.66 -8.09
N PRO A 194 15.87 -12.67 -8.02
CA PRO A 194 17.22 -12.58 -8.57
C PRO A 194 17.27 -12.41 -10.10
N ASN A 195 16.15 -12.59 -10.80
CA ASN A 195 16.02 -12.53 -12.27
C ASN A 195 15.14 -11.38 -12.77
N ASN A 196 14.73 -10.44 -11.91
CA ASN A 196 14.15 -9.20 -12.42
C ASN A 196 15.31 -8.36 -12.94
N GLU A 197 15.67 -8.56 -14.21
CA GLU A 197 16.56 -7.63 -14.89
C GLU A 197 16.01 -6.22 -14.65
N PRO A 198 16.83 -5.28 -14.14
CA PRO A 198 16.42 -3.90 -14.04
C PRO A 198 16.05 -3.50 -15.45
N SER A 199 14.76 -3.32 -15.70
CA SER A 199 14.29 -3.16 -17.05
C SER A 199 14.97 -1.89 -17.57
N ASP A 200 15.75 -2.04 -18.64
CA ASP A 200 16.74 -1.07 -19.12
C ASP A 200 16.07 0.12 -19.84
N ARG A 201 15.04 0.71 -19.22
CA ARG A 201 14.14 1.69 -19.87
C ARG A 201 13.77 2.85 -18.95
N GLY A 202 14.67 3.83 -18.81
CA GLY A 202 14.34 5.19 -18.34
C GLY A 202 13.43 5.27 -17.10
N TYR A 203 13.72 4.46 -16.08
CA TYR A 203 12.89 4.34 -14.88
C TYR A 203 13.07 5.54 -13.93
N ALA A 204 12.05 5.79 -13.10
CA ALA A 204 12.23 6.57 -11.88
C ALA A 204 13.43 6.03 -11.07
N PRO A 205 14.22 6.89 -10.41
CA PRO A 205 15.31 6.45 -9.54
C PRO A 205 14.84 5.35 -8.57
N ALA A 206 15.62 4.29 -8.41
CA ALA A 206 15.30 3.20 -7.51
C ALA A 206 15.11 3.73 -6.08
N SER A 207 13.86 3.79 -5.63
CA SER A 207 13.48 4.23 -4.29
C SER A 207 12.59 3.18 -3.64
N LYS A 208 12.57 3.11 -2.30
CA LYS A 208 11.63 2.24 -1.57
C LYS A 208 10.17 2.50 -2.00
N TYR A 209 9.86 3.72 -2.41
CA TYR A 209 8.50 4.16 -2.78
C TYR A 209 8.14 3.91 -4.25
N SER A 210 9.12 3.65 -5.13
CA SER A 210 8.90 3.33 -6.54
C SER A 210 8.77 1.82 -6.80
N LYS A 211 8.99 1.00 -5.77
CA LYS A 211 8.90 -0.45 -5.81
C LYS A 211 7.45 -0.91 -5.85
N GLU A 212 7.21 -1.99 -6.56
CA GLU A 212 5.90 -2.63 -6.60
C GLU A 212 5.85 -3.80 -5.60
N ILE A 213 4.66 -4.10 -5.09
CA ILE A 213 4.43 -5.25 -4.21
C ILE A 213 3.62 -6.28 -4.99
N LEU A 214 4.23 -7.44 -5.24
CA LEU A 214 3.56 -8.56 -5.89
C LEU A 214 2.56 -9.18 -4.92
N MET A 215 1.38 -9.49 -5.43
CA MET A 215 0.30 -10.08 -4.65
C MET A 215 -0.31 -11.25 -5.42
N GLU A 216 -0.33 -12.39 -4.75
CA GLU A 216 -0.87 -13.66 -5.26
C GLU A 216 -2.35 -13.83 -4.91
N THR A 217 -3.14 -12.78 -5.03
CA THR A 217 -4.54 -12.84 -4.54
C THR A 217 -5.46 -13.68 -5.42
N ALA A 218 -5.07 -13.95 -6.67
CA ALA A 218 -5.80 -14.79 -7.62
C ALA A 218 -4.87 -15.71 -8.45
N ALA A 219 -3.71 -16.07 -7.90
CA ALA A 219 -2.68 -16.85 -8.61
C ALA A 219 -3.21 -18.22 -9.10
N GLU A 220 -4.12 -18.85 -8.36
CA GLU A 220 -4.77 -20.11 -8.78
C GLU A 220 -5.55 -19.98 -10.10
N ALA A 221 -6.05 -18.79 -10.41
CA ALA A 221 -6.73 -18.48 -11.67
C ALA A 221 -5.77 -18.00 -12.77
N GLY A 222 -4.46 -18.02 -12.53
CA GLY A 222 -3.43 -17.47 -13.41
C GLY A 222 -3.40 -15.95 -13.44
N LEU A 223 -4.11 -15.26 -12.52
CA LEU A 223 -4.19 -13.81 -12.45
C LEU A 223 -3.27 -13.29 -11.34
N TYR A 224 -2.28 -12.52 -11.75
CA TYR A 224 -1.32 -11.87 -10.88
C TYR A 224 -1.66 -10.39 -10.71
N SER A 225 -1.30 -9.84 -9.56
CA SER A 225 -1.53 -8.43 -9.26
C SER A 225 -0.33 -7.80 -8.59
N SER A 226 -0.14 -6.50 -8.83
CA SER A 226 0.94 -5.70 -8.27
C SER A 226 0.41 -4.38 -7.77
N PHE A 227 0.74 -4.03 -6.53
CA PHE A 227 0.39 -2.77 -5.91
C PHE A 227 1.48 -1.73 -6.15
N MET A 228 1.07 -0.51 -6.49
CA MET A 228 1.98 0.61 -6.74
C MET A 228 1.47 1.89 -6.08
N LEU A 229 2.41 2.66 -5.52
CA LEU A 229 2.14 4.00 -5.01
C LEU A 229 2.04 5.00 -6.16
N CYS A 230 1.15 5.98 -6.01
CA CYS A 230 1.04 7.09 -6.95
C CYS A 230 1.76 8.33 -6.44
N ARG A 231 2.26 9.12 -7.39
CA ARG A 231 2.71 10.48 -7.15
C ARG A 231 1.56 11.47 -7.35
N THR A 232 1.34 12.36 -6.37
CA THR A 232 0.39 13.47 -6.52
C THR A 232 0.89 14.45 -7.59
N LEU A 233 0.01 14.86 -8.50
CA LEU A 233 0.32 15.81 -9.56
C LEU A 233 0.28 17.24 -8.99
N PRO A 234 1.28 18.11 -9.31
CA PRO A 234 1.24 19.50 -8.90
C PRO A 234 0.12 20.25 -9.64
N GLU A 235 -0.46 21.26 -8.99
CA GLU A 235 -1.57 22.06 -9.55
C GLU A 235 -1.23 22.69 -10.89
N SER A 236 0.02 23.09 -11.09
CA SER A 236 0.52 23.66 -12.35
C SER A 236 0.44 22.70 -13.54
N ALA A 237 0.29 21.39 -13.30
CA ALA A 237 0.18 20.37 -14.34
C ALA A 237 -1.26 19.82 -14.48
N ILE A 238 -2.23 20.39 -13.76
CA ILE A 238 -3.64 20.01 -13.82
C ILE A 238 -4.35 20.90 -14.85
N HIS A 239 -4.61 20.36 -16.04
CA HIS A 239 -5.30 21.05 -17.14
C HIS A 239 -6.34 20.14 -17.80
N ASP A 240 -7.28 20.72 -18.55
CA ASP A 240 -8.33 19.98 -19.28
C ASP A 240 -7.75 19.00 -20.32
N GLY A 241 -6.56 19.30 -20.87
CA GLY A 241 -5.86 18.45 -21.84
C GLY A 241 -5.01 17.33 -21.23
N THR A 242 -4.83 17.31 -19.91
CA THR A 242 -4.09 16.24 -19.23
C THR A 242 -5.04 15.15 -18.77
N ALA A 243 -4.75 13.91 -19.16
CA ALA A 243 -5.46 12.74 -18.63
C ALA A 243 -5.15 12.59 -17.14
N ILE A 244 -6.11 12.95 -16.30
CA ILE A 244 -6.02 12.92 -14.86
C ILE A 244 -7.15 12.09 -14.27
N TRP A 245 -6.86 11.46 -13.14
CA TRP A 245 -7.82 10.76 -12.32
C TRP A 245 -7.72 11.28 -10.87
N PRO A 246 -8.86 11.56 -10.22
CA PRO A 246 -10.20 11.56 -10.78
C PRO A 246 -10.36 12.74 -11.77
N PRO A 247 -11.39 12.74 -12.65
CA PRO A 247 -11.63 13.81 -13.61
C PRO A 247 -11.98 15.13 -12.91
N LEU A 248 -11.75 16.27 -13.57
CA LEU A 248 -11.98 17.62 -13.00
C LEU A 248 -13.40 17.85 -12.46
N ARG A 249 -14.38 17.12 -12.99
CA ARG A 249 -15.78 17.15 -12.53
C ARG A 249 -15.99 16.60 -11.12
N LEU A 250 -15.12 15.69 -10.67
CA LEU A 250 -15.20 15.12 -9.33
C LEU A 250 -14.39 16.00 -8.36
N PRO A 251 -14.98 16.43 -7.23
CA PRO A 251 -14.25 17.17 -6.21
C PRO A 251 -13.27 16.24 -5.51
N THR A 252 -11.99 16.59 -5.54
CA THR A 252 -10.93 15.86 -4.83
C THR A 252 -9.83 16.83 -4.41
N PRO A 253 -9.17 16.62 -3.26
CA PRO A 253 -8.04 17.45 -2.85
C PRO A 253 -6.77 17.23 -3.68
N THR A 254 -6.60 16.05 -4.29
CA THR A 254 -5.39 15.72 -5.06
C THR A 254 -5.77 14.93 -6.31
N ARG A 255 -4.93 14.97 -7.34
CA ARG A 255 -5.14 14.23 -8.60
C ARG A 255 -3.85 13.55 -9.03
N VAL A 256 -3.99 12.50 -9.81
CA VAL A 256 -2.89 11.73 -10.39
C VAL A 256 -3.06 11.60 -11.90
N ARG A 257 -1.95 11.38 -12.60
CA ARG A 257 -1.96 11.27 -14.06
C ARG A 257 -2.43 9.90 -14.52
N ASN A 258 -3.47 9.82 -15.34
CA ASN A 258 -4.10 8.56 -15.75
C ASN A 258 -3.69 8.06 -17.15
N ASP A 259 -2.73 8.70 -17.79
CA ASP A 259 -2.23 8.26 -19.10
C ASP A 259 -0.71 8.17 -19.11
N THR A 260 -0.21 7.14 -19.78
CA THR A 260 1.21 6.83 -19.92
C THR A 260 1.46 5.98 -21.15
N SER A 261 2.53 6.27 -21.87
CA SER A 261 3.09 5.38 -22.89
C SER A 261 3.98 4.29 -22.28
N ASN A 262 4.43 4.47 -21.04
CA ASN A 262 5.52 3.69 -20.42
C ASN A 262 5.05 2.84 -19.23
N GLY A 263 3.76 2.47 -19.18
CA GLY A 263 3.20 1.65 -18.08
C GLY A 263 3.48 2.21 -16.68
N TYR A 264 3.46 3.54 -16.53
CA TYR A 264 3.57 4.25 -15.24
C TYR A 264 4.88 4.02 -14.50
N GLN A 265 5.96 3.77 -15.25
CA GLN A 265 7.30 3.50 -14.71
C GLN A 265 8.18 4.74 -14.58
N SER A 266 7.74 5.88 -15.13
CA SER A 266 8.50 7.13 -15.10
C SER A 266 8.43 7.83 -13.73
N SER A 267 9.39 8.71 -13.47
CA SER A 267 9.48 9.54 -12.25
C SER A 267 8.31 10.52 -12.06
N GLY A 268 7.55 10.79 -13.12
CA GLY A 268 6.32 11.57 -13.06
C GLY A 268 5.13 10.81 -12.48
N HIS A 269 5.16 9.47 -12.53
CA HIS A 269 4.09 8.61 -12.01
C HIS A 269 4.44 7.98 -10.66
N ARG A 270 5.71 7.60 -10.46
CA ARG A 270 6.17 6.94 -9.24
C ARG A 270 6.82 7.93 -8.28
N PRO A 271 6.44 7.89 -6.99
CA PRO A 271 7.07 8.75 -5.99
C PRO A 271 8.49 8.26 -5.71
N THR A 272 9.41 9.21 -5.58
CA THR A 272 10.80 8.96 -5.18
C THR A 272 11.02 9.25 -3.70
N ARG A 273 10.23 10.19 -3.15
CA ARG A 273 10.26 10.62 -1.75
C ARG A 273 8.92 10.35 -1.08
N LEU A 274 8.91 10.22 0.24
CA LEU A 274 7.69 10.01 1.01
C LEU A 274 6.67 11.14 0.82
N ASN A 275 7.14 12.39 0.79
CA ASN A 275 6.27 13.57 0.62
C ASN A 275 5.60 13.64 -0.77
N GLU A 276 6.08 12.86 -1.74
CA GLU A 276 5.48 12.77 -3.07
C GLU A 276 4.39 11.70 -3.15
N VAL A 277 4.32 10.80 -2.16
CA VAL A 277 3.35 9.70 -2.11
C VAL A 277 1.96 10.27 -1.90
N SER A 278 1.03 9.93 -2.79
CA SER A 278 -0.37 10.26 -2.58
C SER A 278 -0.98 9.37 -1.51
N GLU A 279 -1.61 9.99 -0.50
CA GLU A 279 -2.46 9.28 0.47
C GLU A 279 -3.89 9.05 -0.05
N TYR A 280 -4.23 9.65 -1.18
CA TYR A 280 -5.57 9.61 -1.77
C TYR A 280 -5.64 8.69 -2.97
N HIS A 281 -4.51 8.24 -3.51
CA HIS A 281 -4.47 7.57 -4.81
C HIS A 281 -3.46 6.44 -4.80
N TRP A 282 -3.86 5.29 -5.34
CA TRP A 282 -2.98 4.14 -5.53
C TRP A 282 -3.31 3.39 -6.81
N ARG A 283 -2.38 2.54 -7.25
CA ARG A 283 -2.52 1.77 -8.49
C ARG A 283 -2.48 0.28 -8.22
N LEU A 284 -3.30 -0.43 -8.98
CA LEU A 284 -3.26 -1.87 -9.06
C LEU A 284 -3.04 -2.28 -10.52
N ARG A 285 -1.90 -2.91 -10.78
CA ARG A 285 -1.67 -3.58 -12.06
C ARG A 285 -2.08 -5.04 -11.95
N LYS A 286 -2.73 -5.56 -12.98
CA LYS A 286 -3.06 -6.97 -13.11
C LYS A 286 -2.54 -7.53 -14.41
N TRP A 287 -2.13 -8.79 -14.41
CA TRP A 287 -1.75 -9.49 -15.63
C TRP A 287 -2.05 -10.98 -15.47
N VAL A 288 -2.26 -11.64 -16.59
CA VAL A 288 -2.46 -13.08 -16.64
C VAL A 288 -1.17 -13.70 -17.12
N GLU A 289 -0.63 -14.69 -16.40
CA GLU A 289 0.49 -15.51 -16.89
C GLU A 289 -0.01 -16.89 -17.27
N PHE A 290 0.13 -17.22 -18.55
CA PHE A 290 -0.12 -18.57 -19.04
C PHE A 290 1.18 -19.37 -18.97
N ASN A 291 1.41 -20.01 -17.82
CA ASN A 291 2.48 -20.99 -17.70
C ASN A 291 2.02 -22.30 -18.33
N GLY A 292 2.76 -22.82 -19.31
CA GLY A 292 2.42 -23.98 -20.15
C GLY A 292 2.21 -25.32 -19.43
N ARG A 293 2.10 -25.34 -18.10
CA ARG A 293 1.62 -26.48 -17.33
C ARG A 293 0.11 -26.43 -17.28
N ARG A 294 -0.55 -27.12 -18.22
CA ARG A 294 -1.95 -27.57 -18.21
C ARG A 294 -2.84 -26.97 -17.10
N ALA A 295 -2.98 -25.65 -17.06
CA ALA A 295 -4.20 -25.03 -16.59
C ALA A 295 -5.06 -25.01 -17.85
N THR A 296 -5.71 -26.13 -18.16
CA THR A 296 -6.97 -26.03 -18.88
C THR A 296 -7.79 -25.05 -18.06
N PRO A 297 -8.05 -23.82 -18.53
CA PRO A 297 -8.86 -22.94 -17.75
C PRO A 297 -10.20 -23.65 -17.63
N ARG A 298 -10.72 -23.85 -16.41
CA ARG A 298 -12.10 -24.32 -16.20
C ARG A 298 -13.15 -23.40 -16.85
N ILE A 299 -12.70 -22.32 -17.50
CA ILE A 299 -13.45 -21.53 -18.47
C ILE A 299 -13.91 -22.40 -19.66
N LEU A 300 -13.14 -23.38 -20.13
CA LEU A 300 -13.56 -24.23 -21.26
C LEU A 300 -14.65 -25.25 -20.88
N GLU A 301 -14.66 -25.72 -19.62
CA GLU A 301 -15.76 -26.55 -19.08
C GLU A 301 -17.01 -25.73 -18.80
N LEU A 302 -16.87 -24.47 -18.35
CA LEU A 302 -18.02 -23.59 -18.10
C LEU A 302 -18.63 -23.04 -19.40
N MET A 303 -17.85 -22.92 -20.48
CA MET A 303 -18.32 -22.46 -21.79
C MET A 303 -19.14 -23.53 -22.55
N SER A 304 -19.03 -24.81 -22.20
CA SER A 304 -19.80 -25.87 -22.88
C SER A 304 -21.20 -26.10 -22.29
N LEU A 305 -21.53 -25.52 -21.12
CA LEU A 305 -22.80 -25.81 -20.42
C LEU A 305 -23.73 -24.62 -20.18
N ARG A 306 -23.36 -23.39 -20.56
CA ARG A 306 -24.28 -22.25 -20.49
C ARG A 306 -24.13 -21.32 -21.69
N THR A 307 -25.02 -21.53 -22.67
CA THR A 307 -25.45 -20.52 -23.62
C THR A 307 -25.91 -19.27 -22.86
N GLY A 308 -25.14 -18.17 -22.91
CA GLY A 308 -25.67 -16.86 -22.48
C GLY A 308 -24.75 -15.80 -21.86
N LEU A 309 -23.42 -15.97 -21.82
CA LEU A 309 -22.50 -14.96 -21.24
C LEU A 309 -21.54 -14.19 -22.19
N PRO A 310 -21.71 -14.09 -23.53
CA PRO A 310 -20.79 -13.26 -24.33
C PRO A 310 -20.93 -11.74 -24.09
N ALA A 311 -22.07 -11.28 -23.55
CA ALA A 311 -22.37 -9.85 -23.44
C ALA A 311 -21.72 -9.15 -22.23
N ALA A 312 -21.26 -9.88 -21.21
CA ALA A 312 -20.77 -9.29 -19.95
C ALA A 312 -19.26 -8.99 -19.92
N LEU A 313 -18.51 -9.38 -20.96
CA LEU A 313 -17.05 -9.19 -21.04
C LEU A 313 -16.60 -8.38 -22.26
N GLY A 314 -17.52 -7.84 -23.08
CA GLY A 314 -17.16 -7.03 -24.25
C GLY A 314 -16.30 -7.76 -25.30
N MET A 315 -16.17 -9.08 -25.23
CA MET A 315 -15.38 -9.87 -26.17
C MET A 315 -16.21 -10.20 -27.41
N ALA A 316 -16.44 -9.18 -28.24
CA ALA A 316 -16.98 -9.33 -29.58
C ALA A 316 -15.94 -8.82 -30.61
N GLY A 317 -15.30 -9.74 -31.32
CA GLY A 317 -14.72 -9.45 -32.63
C GLY A 317 -13.21 -9.67 -32.80
N PRO A 318 -12.74 -9.92 -34.04
CA PRO A 318 -11.56 -10.71 -34.36
C PRO A 318 -10.35 -9.80 -34.61
N TYR A 319 -9.49 -9.62 -33.61
CA TYR A 319 -8.21 -8.91 -33.79
C TYR A 319 -7.05 -9.73 -33.23
N PHE A 320 -6.91 -10.96 -33.72
CA PHE A 320 -5.62 -11.65 -33.67
C PHE A 320 -4.77 -11.12 -34.83
N ALA A 321 -4.15 -9.94 -34.63
CA ALA A 321 -3.16 -9.45 -35.56
C ALA A 321 -1.89 -10.32 -35.46
N ALA A 322 -1.60 -11.00 -36.55
CA ALA A 322 -0.39 -11.79 -36.77
C ALA A 322 0.86 -10.92 -36.65
N ASN A 323 1.60 -11.05 -35.54
CA ASN A 323 3.06 -10.81 -35.47
C ASN A 323 3.60 -11.19 -34.07
N LEU A 324 3.21 -12.36 -33.56
CA LEU A 324 3.76 -12.90 -32.31
C LEU A 324 5.12 -13.56 -32.60
N ARG A 325 6.21 -12.85 -32.31
CA ARG A 325 7.52 -13.48 -32.16
C ARG A 325 7.52 -14.29 -30.86
N SER A 326 7.41 -15.61 -31.01
CA SER A 326 7.64 -16.58 -29.95
C SER A 326 9.14 -16.62 -29.60
N SER A 327 9.50 -16.26 -28.38
CA SER A 327 10.78 -16.68 -27.80
C SER A 327 10.56 -17.99 -27.05
N ALA A 328 11.18 -19.06 -27.55
CA ALA A 328 11.19 -20.36 -26.91
C ALA A 328 11.70 -20.22 -25.46
N ALA A 329 10.93 -20.76 -24.51
CA ALA A 329 11.15 -20.76 -23.05
C ALA A 329 10.59 -19.59 -22.21
N GLY A 330 9.70 -18.75 -22.74
CA GLY A 330 8.98 -17.73 -21.96
C GLY A 330 7.47 -18.00 -21.87
N GLY A 331 6.91 -18.07 -20.66
CA GLY A 331 5.46 -18.05 -20.48
C GLY A 331 4.84 -16.79 -21.10
N MET A 332 3.63 -16.90 -21.64
CA MET A 332 2.95 -15.76 -22.29
C MET A 332 2.19 -14.97 -21.22
N GLY A 333 2.65 -13.75 -20.93
CA GLY A 333 2.00 -12.84 -20.00
C GLY A 333 1.18 -11.78 -20.74
N ILE A 334 -0.14 -11.72 -20.53
CA ILE A 334 -0.98 -10.62 -21.03
C ILE A 334 -1.19 -9.63 -19.90
N LYS A 335 -0.64 -8.41 -20.04
CA LYS A 335 -0.81 -7.33 -19.07
C LYS A 335 -2.14 -6.63 -19.30
N MET A 336 -2.97 -6.57 -18.27
CA MET A 336 -4.19 -5.76 -18.27
C MET A 336 -3.81 -4.28 -18.03
N PRO A 337 -4.60 -3.32 -18.54
CA PRO A 337 -4.43 -1.91 -18.17
C PRO A 337 -4.48 -1.73 -16.66
N GLU A 338 -3.73 -0.76 -16.15
CA GLU A 338 -3.60 -0.51 -14.73
C GLU A 338 -4.79 0.29 -14.21
N ASP A 339 -5.38 -0.14 -13.10
CA ASP A 339 -6.49 0.58 -12.46
C ASP A 339 -5.92 1.57 -11.44
N VAL A 340 -6.20 2.87 -11.60
CA VAL A 340 -6.00 3.88 -10.54
C VAL A 340 -7.22 3.86 -9.62
N ARG A 341 -6.98 4.04 -8.32
CA ARG A 341 -8.04 4.07 -7.31
C ARG A 341 -7.91 5.24 -6.35
N ASP A 342 -9.05 5.83 -6.02
CA ASP A 342 -9.22 7.09 -5.27
C ASP A 342 -10.04 6.95 -4.00
#